data_AF-A0A964TDP3-F1
#
_entry.id   AF-A0A964TDP3-F1
#
_cell.length_a   1.000
_cell.length_b   1.000
_cell.length_c   1.000
_cell.angle_alpha   90.00
_cell.angle_beta   90.00
_cell.angle_gamma   90.00
#
_symmetry.space_group_name_H-M   'P 1'
#
loop_
_entity.id
_entity.type
_entity.pdbx_description
1 polymer ?
#
loop_
_entity_poly.entity_id
_entity_poly.type
_entity_poly.pdbx_seq_one_letter_code
_entity_poly.pdbx_strand_id
1 'polypeptide(L)' 'MRNFRELEVWKDSRALAKEVYQISSNLPDSEKYGLISQINRCAISIPANIAEGCSKFSQKDFVRFLQISLGSA' A
#
# COMPACT_ATOMS: atom_id res chain seq x y z
N MET A 1 10.35 -17.09 6.29
CA MET A 1 9.73 -15.76 6.16
C MET A 1 10.24 -15.14 4.87
N ARG A 2 9.37 -14.64 3.99
CA ARG A 2 9.82 -14.08 2.70
C ARG A 2 10.37 -12.67 2.94
N ASN A 3 11.47 -12.31 2.28
CA ASN A 3 11.98 -10.95 2.36
C ASN A 3 11.20 -10.06 1.40
N PHE A 4 10.20 -9.34 1.90
CA PHE A 4 9.38 -8.44 1.07
C PHE A 4 10.21 -7.34 0.37
N ARG A 5 11.39 -6.98 0.89
CA ARG A 5 12.26 -5.94 0.31
C ARG A 5 12.88 -6.37 -1.03
N GLU A 6 12.89 -7.66 -1.34
CA GLU A 6 13.35 -8.21 -2.61
C GLU A 6 12.25 -8.23 -3.68
N LEU A 7 10.99 -8.02 -3.30
CA LEU A 7 9.87 -8.04 -4.24
C LEU A 7 9.78 -6.71 -5.00
N GLU A 8 9.85 -6.75 -6.33
CA GLU A 8 9.66 -5.56 -7.18
C GLU A 8 8.31 -4.89 -6.94
N VAL A 9 7.23 -5.68 -6.84
CA VAL A 9 5.89 -5.14 -6.53
C VAL A 9 5.82 -4.37 -5.19
N TRP A 10 6.66 -4.72 -4.21
CA TRP A 10 6.75 -3.96 -2.97
C TRP A 10 7.51 -2.63 -3.15
N LYS A 11 8.56 -2.63 -3.98
CA LYS A 11 9.31 -1.41 -4.32
C LYS A 11 8.43 -0.45 -5.13
N ASP A 12 7.70 -0.98 -6.12
CA ASP A 12 6.78 -0.21 -6.96
C ASP A 12 5.64 0.37 -6.14
N SER A 13 5.01 -0.41 -5.27
CA SER A 13 3.94 0.10 -4.40
C SER A 13 4.43 1.16 -3.40
N ARG A 14 5.69 1.10 -2.96
CA ARG A 14 6.30 2.18 -2.18
C ARG A 14 6.54 3.44 -2.99
N ALA A 15 6.95 3.32 -4.25
CA ALA A 15 7.09 4.46 -5.16
C ALA A 15 5.73 5.10 -5.43
N LEU A 16 4.70 4.29 -5.71
CA LEU A 16 3.32 4.74 -5.85
C LEU A 16 2.82 5.50 -4.61
N ALA A 17 3.03 4.95 -3.41
CA ALA A 17 2.64 5.64 -2.18
C ALA A 17 3.31 7.01 -2.05
N LYS A 18 4.60 7.12 -2.40
CA LYS A 18 5.31 8.41 -2.41
C LYS A 18 4.69 9.40 -3.41
N GLU A 19 4.37 8.95 -4.62
CA GLU A 19 3.73 9.79 -5.64
C GLU A 19 2.33 10.25 -5.21
N VAL A 20 1.53 9.36 -4.61
CA VAL A 20 0.20 9.71 -4.07
C VAL A 20 0.32 10.79 -3.00
N TYR A 21 1.28 10.69 -2.08
CA TYR A 21 1.52 11.73 -1.07
C TYR A 21 1.93 13.08 -1.68
N GLN A 22 2.71 13.07 -2.77
CA GLN A 22 3.11 14.28 -3.48
C GLN A 22 1.93 14.92 -4.23
N ILE A 23 1.03 14.12 -4.79
CA ILE A 23 -0.17 14.61 -5.48
C ILE A 23 -1.18 15.12 -4.44
N SER A 24 -1.42 14.37 -3.37
CA SER A 24 -2.42 14.69 -2.35
C SER A 24 -2.06 15.94 -1.56
N SER A 25 -0.78 16.29 -1.42
CA SER A 25 -0.35 17.55 -0.80
C SER A 25 -0.71 18.79 -1.60
N ASN A 26 -1.10 18.65 -2.88
CA ASN A 26 -1.53 19.78 -3.72
C ASN A 26 -3.05 19.99 -3.73
N LEU A 27 -3.81 19.12 -3.04
CA LEU A 27 -5.26 19.27 -2.92
C LEU A 27 -5.60 20.36 -1.88
N PRO A 28 -6.76 21.03 -2.00
CA PRO A 28 -7.18 22.04 -1.04
C PRO A 28 -7.32 21.48 0.38
N ASP A 29 -7.11 22.32 1.40
CA ASP A 29 -7.26 21.93 2.81
C ASP A 29 -8.67 21.42 3.15
N SER A 30 -9.69 21.81 2.38
CA SER A 30 -11.05 21.27 2.52
C SER A 30 -11.12 19.75 2.32
N GLU A 31 -10.17 19.18 1.56
CA GLU A 31 -10.08 17.74 1.30
C GLU A 31 -9.25 16.97 2.33
N LYS A 32 -8.67 17.65 3.32
CA LYS A 32 -7.77 17.05 4.32
C LYS A 32 -8.34 15.80 4.98
N TYR A 33 -9.60 15.85 5.39
CA TYR A 33 -10.30 14.72 6.01
C TYR A 33 -11.14 13.91 5.01
N GLY A 34 -11.28 14.40 3.78
CA GLY A 34 -11.95 13.75 2.66
C GLY A 34 -10.94 13.00 1.78
N LEU A 35 -10.74 13.49 0.55
CA LEU A 35 -9.92 12.80 -0.45
C LEU A 35 -8.49 12.56 0.00
N ILE A 36 -7.81 13.56 0.62
CA ILE A 36 -6.41 13.43 1.05
C ILE A 36 -6.24 12.26 2.02
N SER A 37 -7.10 12.18 3.04
CA SER A 37 -7.06 11.09 4.03
C SER A 37 -7.37 9.72 3.42
N GLN A 38 -8.32 9.64 2.50
CA GLN A 38 -8.70 8.38 1.85
C GLN A 38 -7.58 7.86 0.94
N ILE A 39 -7.09 8.68 0.01
CA ILE A 39 -6.09 8.25 -0.98
C ILE A 39 -4.75 7.91 -0.33
N ASN A 40 -4.32 8.67 0.68
CA ASN A 40 -3.08 8.36 1.39
C ASN A 40 -3.17 7.03 2.16
N ARG A 41 -4.32 6.75 2.80
CA ARG A 41 -4.54 5.48 3.52
C ARG A 41 -4.61 4.28 2.57
N CYS A 42 -5.29 4.41 1.43
CA CYS A 42 -5.32 3.35 0.42
C CYS A 42 -3.92 3.07 -0.14
N ALA A 43 -3.17 4.13 -0.52
CA ALA A 43 -1.86 3.97 -1.11
C ALA A 43 -0.83 3.33 -0.16
N ILE A 44 -0.80 3.72 1.13
CA ILE A 44 0.12 3.12 2.11
C ILE A 44 -0.27 1.69 2.51
N SER A 45 -1.56 1.34 2.37
CA SER A 45 -2.08 0.00 2.66
C SER A 45 -1.50 -1.07 1.72
N ILE A 46 -1.21 -0.72 0.46
CA ILE A 46 -0.67 -1.64 -0.56
C ILE A 46 0.68 -2.26 -0.10
N PRO A 47 1.77 -1.48 0.09
CA PRO A 47 3.05 -2.05 0.52
C PRO A 47 2.99 -2.66 1.93
N ALA A 48 2.10 -2.17 2.81
CA ALA A 48 1.93 -2.72 4.16
C ALA A 48 1.34 -4.13 4.11
N ASN A 49 0.30 -4.36 3.31
CA ASN A 49 -0.30 -5.68 3.14
C ASN A 49 0.64 -6.67 2.45
N ILE A 50 1.44 -6.23 1.47
CA ILE A 50 2.47 -7.08 0.85
C ILE A 50 3.50 -7.53 1.91
N ALA A 51 4.01 -6.59 2.72
CA ALA A 51 4.97 -6.90 3.78
C ALA A 51 4.35 -7.81 4.85
N GLU A 52 3.11 -7.53 5.27
CA GLU A 52 2.40 -8.37 6.23
C GLU A 52 2.17 -9.78 5.68
N GLY A 53 1.75 -9.93 4.43
CA GLY A 53 1.60 -11.22 3.78
C GLY A 53 2.91 -12.02 3.73
N CYS A 54 4.04 -11.36 3.49
CA CYS A 54 5.36 -12.00 3.47
C CYS A 54 5.79 -12.55 4.85
N SER A 55 5.26 -11.97 5.92
CA SER A 55 5.48 -12.44 7.30
C SER A 55 4.67 -13.69 7.64
N LYS A 56 3.62 -14.03 6.87
CA LYS A 56 2.75 -15.18 7.16
C LYS A 56 3.41 -16.51 6.79
N PHE A 57 3.13 -17.54 7.58
CA PHE A 57 3.69 -18.88 7.40
C PHE A 57 3.10 -19.63 6.21
N SER A 58 1.78 -19.52 5.99
CA SER A 58 1.10 -20.26 4.93
C SER A 58 1.10 -19.49 3.59
N GLN A 59 1.18 -20.24 2.49
CA GLN A 59 0.99 -19.66 1.14
C GLN A 59 -0.41 -19.06 0.99
N LYS A 60 -1.44 -19.69 1.59
CA LYS A 60 -2.83 -19.22 1.54
C LYS A 60 -2.99 -17.84 2.17
N ASP A 61 -2.39 -17.62 3.34
CA ASP A 61 -2.42 -16.31 3.99
C ASP A 61 -1.64 -15.29 3.20
N PHE A 62 -0.46 -15.64 2.68
CA PHE A 62 0.28 -14.73 1.82
C PHE A 62 -0.55 -14.25 0.62
N VAL A 63 -1.21 -15.17 -0.08
CA VAL A 63 -2.10 -14.83 -1.21
C VAL A 63 -3.28 -13.96 -0.77
N ARG A 64 -3.90 -14.25 0.38
CA ARG A 64 -4.98 -13.43 0.94
C ARG A 64 -4.53 -11.97 1.16
N PHE A 65 -3.34 -11.77 1.70
CA PHE A 65 -2.79 -10.42 1.89
C PHE A 65 -2.46 -9.71 0.57
N LEU A 66 -2.00 -10.45 -0.46
CA LEU A 66 -1.86 -9.89 -1.81
C LEU A 66 -3.22 -9.47 -2.41
N GLN A 67 -4.29 -10.23 -2.17
CA GLN A 67 -5.65 -9.85 -2.60
C GLN A 67 -6.14 -8.58 -1.88
N ILE A 68 -5.86 -8.43 -0.59
CA ILE A 68 -6.18 -7.20 0.17
C ILE A 68 -5.38 -6.01 -0.39
N SER A 69 -4.09 -6.22 -0.68
CA SER A 69 -3.26 -5.22 -1.34
C SER A 69 -3.83 -4.78 -2.68
N LEU A 70 -4.33 -5.73 -3.49
CA LEU A 70 -4.96 -5.43 -4.78
C LEU A 70 -6.26 -4.64 -4.63
N GLY A 71 -7.08 -4.93 -3.62
CA GLY A 71 -8.30 -4.17 -3.34
C GLY A 71 -8.06 -2.74 -2.83
N SER A 72 -6.81 -2.39 -2.50
CA SER A 72 -6.42 -1.03 -2.09
C SER A 72 -5.87 -0.19 -3.25
N ALA A 73 -5.60 -0.80 -4.41
CA ALA A 73 -5.07 -0.15 -5.61
C ALA A 73 -6.19 0.38 -6.51
#